data_AF-A0A7C2ZWS3-F1
#
_entry.id   AF-A0A7C2ZWS3-F1
#
_cell.length_a   1.000
_cell.length_b   1.000
_cell.length_c   1.000
_cell.angle_alpha   90.00
_cell.angle_beta   90.00
_cell.angle_gamma   90.00
#
_symmetry.space_group_name_H-M   'P 1'
#
loop_
_entity.id
_entity.type
_entity.pdbx_description
1 polymer ?
#
loop_
_entity_poly.entity_id
_entity_poly.type
_entity_poly.pdbx_seq_one_letter_code
_entity_poly.pdbx_strand_id
1 'polypeptide(L)'
;MTHRPIKALLDKLLKPNGAKRVFLFLMGDLIVFAVSFYLSTFVTGWRPNRYGVALFFASSLPIKILFNHIFRLYNVYWRFVSIGEAIGTIKATTIGSLALTVLSFTLKSFPPPRMIFADYLLTMSGVMTVRMLKRFYLHIFRNQDFSSSTRVLLVGGGELAEVVARKIANGVLNHYVPVGIIEDDPSKRGTYLHGIRVLGTRERMERIIKEYEVDEILITNPNVGPEVIHDVIERARSVGLKRIKILPGLRYITSGKLIPSEIRDIRVEDLLGREPAEVDMALIERFVKGKSIMVTGSAGSIGSELCEQLSQFDPKVLILLEQDETELYALRENLSAKHPNLALQAIVGDIRDEEKMRYVMKRWRPDITFHAA
;
A
#
# COMPACT_ATOMS: atom_id res chain seq x y z
N MET A 1 13.24 32.97 -30.13
CA MET A 1 13.28 33.26 -28.67
C MET A 1 12.02 34.02 -28.27
N THR A 2 10.86 33.39 -28.06
CA THR A 2 9.60 34.13 -27.71
C THR A 2 8.53 33.29 -26.99
N HIS A 3 8.88 32.18 -26.30
CA HIS A 3 7.89 31.35 -25.56
C HIS A 3 8.09 31.28 -24.03
N ARG A 4 9.10 31.97 -23.48
CA ARG A 4 9.38 31.95 -22.04
C ARG A 4 8.34 32.66 -21.14
N PRO A 5 7.66 33.77 -21.51
CA PRO A 5 6.81 34.47 -20.56
C PRO A 5 5.49 33.73 -20.29
N ILE A 6 4.92 33.07 -21.29
CA ILE A 6 3.68 32.30 -21.15
C ILE A 6 3.92 31.06 -20.27
N LYS A 7 5.05 30.37 -20.46
CA LYS A 7 5.42 29.20 -19.67
C LYS A 7 5.62 29.56 -18.19
N ALA A 8 6.30 30.67 -17.90
CA ALA A 8 6.51 31.15 -16.53
C ALA A 8 5.21 31.60 -15.84
N LEU A 9 4.28 32.22 -16.59
CA LEU A 9 2.98 32.62 -16.08
C LEU A 9 2.10 31.38 -15.78
N LEU A 10 2.11 30.40 -16.69
CA LEU A 10 1.44 29.11 -16.52
C LEU A 10 2.00 28.35 -15.32
N ASP A 11 3.32 28.28 -15.16
CA ASP A 11 3.95 27.60 -14.02
C ASP A 11 3.64 28.29 -12.68
N LYS A 12 3.52 29.62 -12.67
CA LYS A 12 3.15 30.39 -11.47
C LYS A 12 1.66 30.24 -11.12
N LEU A 13 0.79 30.11 -12.12
CA LEU A 13 -0.65 29.80 -11.94
C LEU A 13 -0.90 28.33 -11.57
N LEU A 14 -0.08 27.40 -12.09
CA LEU A 14 -0.20 25.95 -11.91
C LEU A 14 0.57 25.40 -10.70
N LYS A 15 1.33 26.23 -9.97
CA LYS A 15 1.94 25.83 -8.69
C LYS A 15 0.86 25.36 -7.70
N PRO A 16 0.84 24.08 -7.32
CA PRO A 16 -0.35 23.46 -6.75
C PRO A 16 -0.45 23.72 -5.24
N ASN A 17 -1.14 24.80 -4.86
CA ASN A 17 -1.78 24.87 -3.54
C ASN A 17 -3.10 24.09 -3.61
N GLY A 18 -3.45 23.32 -2.56
CA GLY A 18 -4.67 22.50 -2.54
C GLY A 18 -5.95 23.27 -2.93
N ALA A 19 -6.06 24.53 -2.50
CA ALA A 19 -7.19 25.40 -2.86
C ALA A 19 -7.20 25.84 -4.34
N LYS A 20 -6.06 26.24 -4.91
CA LYS A 20 -5.93 26.63 -6.33
C LYS A 20 -6.26 25.47 -7.27
N ARG A 21 -5.91 24.26 -6.84
CA ARG A 21 -6.19 23.01 -7.55
C ARG A 21 -7.69 22.73 -7.64
N VAL A 22 -8.40 22.79 -6.51
CA VAL A 22 -9.86 22.61 -6.47
C VAL A 22 -10.55 23.68 -7.32
N PHE A 23 -10.07 24.93 -7.23
CA PHE A 23 -10.60 26.05 -8.01
C PHE A 23 -10.46 25.83 -9.53
N LEU A 24 -9.28 25.43 -10.02
CA LEU A 24 -9.08 25.15 -11.45
C LEU A 24 -9.97 24.02 -11.98
N PHE A 25 -10.20 22.98 -11.18
CA PHE A 25 -11.11 21.89 -11.56
C PHE A 25 -12.56 22.34 -11.61
N LEU A 26 -12.98 23.12 -10.61
CA LEU A 26 -14.34 23.64 -10.57
C LEU A 26 -14.60 24.55 -11.77
N MET A 27 -13.63 25.38 -12.16
CA MET A 27 -13.72 26.16 -13.40
C MET A 27 -13.78 25.28 -14.66
N GLY A 28 -12.94 24.25 -14.75
CA GLY A 28 -12.95 23.32 -15.90
C GLY A 28 -14.28 22.58 -16.04
N ASP A 29 -14.80 22.06 -14.94
CA ASP A 29 -16.12 21.39 -14.89
C ASP A 29 -17.24 22.38 -15.26
N LEU A 30 -17.20 23.62 -14.77
CA LEU A 30 -18.19 24.65 -15.08
C LEU A 30 -18.21 24.98 -16.59
N ILE A 31 -17.04 25.08 -17.22
CA ILE A 31 -16.93 25.28 -18.67
C ILE A 31 -17.52 24.08 -19.42
N VAL A 32 -17.18 22.85 -19.02
CA VAL A 32 -17.73 21.65 -19.64
C VAL A 32 -19.25 21.60 -19.50
N PHE A 33 -19.80 21.96 -18.34
CA PHE A 33 -21.25 21.98 -18.11
C PHE A 33 -21.94 23.03 -18.97
N ALA A 34 -21.37 24.23 -19.09
CA ALA A 34 -21.92 25.28 -19.95
C ALA A 34 -21.89 24.84 -21.43
N VAL A 35 -20.76 24.32 -21.91
CA VAL A 35 -20.62 23.83 -23.30
C VAL A 35 -21.58 22.67 -23.57
N SER A 36 -21.69 21.71 -22.65
CA SER A 36 -22.62 20.56 -22.77
C SER A 36 -24.07 21.03 -22.87
N PHE A 37 -24.47 22.01 -22.06
CA PHE A 37 -25.80 22.59 -22.13
C PHE A 37 -26.08 23.21 -23.51
N TYR A 38 -25.22 24.08 -24.02
CA TYR A 38 -25.45 24.73 -25.32
C TYR A 38 -25.38 23.75 -26.50
N LEU A 39 -24.52 22.74 -26.44
CA LEU A 39 -24.47 21.71 -27.47
C LEU A 39 -25.72 20.81 -27.42
N SER A 40 -26.20 20.48 -26.22
CA SER A 40 -27.41 19.66 -26.07
C SER A 40 -28.68 20.38 -26.56
N THR A 41 -28.81 21.69 -26.36
CA THR A 41 -29.91 22.48 -26.91
C THR A 41 -29.87 22.50 -28.44
N PHE A 42 -28.67 22.64 -29.03
CA PHE A 42 -28.47 22.60 -30.48
C PHE A 42 -28.80 21.22 -31.07
N VAL A 43 -28.25 20.14 -30.51
CA VAL A 43 -28.47 18.76 -30.98
C VAL A 43 -29.93 18.32 -30.87
N THR A 44 -30.63 18.74 -29.82
CA THR A 44 -32.03 18.34 -29.60
C THR A 44 -33.05 19.33 -30.16
N GLY A 45 -32.60 20.45 -30.73
CA GLY A 45 -33.46 21.52 -31.23
C GLY A 45 -34.31 22.22 -30.15
N TRP A 46 -34.03 21.99 -28.87
CA TRP A 46 -34.79 22.59 -27.77
C TRP A 46 -34.40 24.07 -27.61
N ARG A 47 -35.39 24.96 -27.70
CA ARG A 47 -35.21 26.41 -27.56
C ARG A 47 -35.72 26.88 -26.19
N PRO A 48 -34.86 26.98 -25.17
CA PRO A 48 -35.27 27.45 -23.86
C PRO A 48 -35.65 28.94 -23.86
N ASN A 49 -36.63 29.31 -23.04
CA ASN A 49 -36.80 30.70 -22.61
C ASN A 49 -35.77 31.05 -21.52
N ARG A 50 -35.56 32.35 -21.24
CA ARG A 50 -34.58 32.82 -20.23
C ARG A 50 -34.79 32.16 -18.85
N TYR A 51 -36.05 31.90 -18.49
CA TYR A 51 -36.42 31.24 -17.25
C TYR A 51 -35.98 29.77 -17.21
N GLY A 52 -36.16 29.01 -18.28
CA GLY A 52 -35.75 27.61 -18.39
C GLY A 52 -34.22 27.45 -18.37
N VAL A 53 -33.49 28.39 -18.97
CA VAL A 53 -32.02 28.46 -18.84
C VAL A 53 -31.63 28.68 -17.38
N ALA A 54 -32.18 29.70 -16.73
CA ALA A 54 -31.87 30.03 -15.34
C ALA A 54 -32.21 28.87 -14.38
N LEU A 55 -33.39 28.26 -14.56
CA LEU A 55 -33.85 27.13 -13.76
C LEU A 55 -32.95 25.89 -13.93
N PHE A 56 -32.48 25.62 -15.16
CA PHE A 56 -31.55 24.53 -15.40
C PHE A 56 -30.20 24.77 -14.72
N PHE A 57 -29.58 25.94 -14.86
CA PHE A 57 -28.29 26.21 -14.22
C PHE A 57 -28.40 26.27 -12.69
N ALA A 58 -29.48 26.84 -12.16
CA ALA A 58 -29.74 26.91 -10.72
C ALA A 58 -29.91 25.53 -10.07
N SER A 59 -30.40 24.54 -10.81
CA SER A 59 -30.57 23.16 -10.33
C SER A 59 -29.37 22.25 -10.66
N SER A 60 -28.87 22.30 -11.90
CA SER A 60 -27.81 21.42 -12.39
C SER A 60 -26.44 21.69 -11.79
N LEU A 61 -26.05 22.94 -11.57
CA LEU A 61 -24.73 23.25 -11.02
C LEU A 61 -24.58 22.74 -9.58
N PRO A 62 -25.50 23.03 -8.62
CA PRO A 62 -25.40 22.49 -7.28
C PRO A 62 -25.43 20.96 -7.25
N ILE A 63 -26.31 20.33 -8.05
CA ILE A 63 -26.44 18.87 -8.11
C ILE A 63 -25.13 18.23 -8.63
N LYS A 64 -24.61 18.70 -9.76
CA LYS A 64 -23.38 18.15 -10.36
C LYS A 64 -22.16 18.38 -9.46
N ILE A 65 -22.03 19.56 -8.83
CA ILE A 65 -20.94 19.86 -7.88
C ILE A 65 -21.06 18.99 -6.63
N LEU A 66 -22.27 18.85 -6.06
CA LEU A 66 -22.52 18.03 -4.86
C LEU A 66 -22.13 16.56 -5.12
N PHE A 67 -22.61 15.96 -6.21
CA PHE A 67 -22.25 14.58 -6.52
C PHE A 67 -20.76 14.44 -6.82
N ASN A 68 -20.15 15.39 -7.54
CA ASN A 68 -18.69 15.37 -7.74
C ASN A 68 -17.91 15.43 -6.41
N HIS A 69 -18.43 16.18 -5.42
CA HIS A 69 -17.86 16.25 -4.09
C HIS A 69 -18.05 14.96 -3.28
N ILE A 70 -19.26 14.38 -3.27
CA ILE A 70 -19.57 13.11 -2.58
C ILE A 70 -18.69 11.97 -3.09
N PHE A 71 -18.52 11.88 -4.41
CA PHE A 71 -17.64 10.89 -5.04
C PHE A 71 -16.14 11.25 -4.94
N ARG A 72 -15.80 12.28 -4.14
CA ARG A 72 -14.43 12.74 -3.83
C ARG A 72 -13.59 13.04 -5.06
N LEU A 73 -14.22 13.43 -6.18
CA LEU A 73 -13.54 13.69 -7.45
C LEU A 73 -12.60 14.91 -7.38
N TYR A 74 -12.74 15.77 -6.37
CA TYR A 74 -11.87 16.91 -6.12
C TYR A 74 -10.68 16.63 -5.17
N ASN A 75 -10.68 15.49 -4.46
CA ASN A 75 -9.68 15.14 -3.44
C ASN A 75 -8.69 14.05 -3.90
N VAL A 76 -8.58 13.83 -5.21
CA VAL A 76 -7.76 12.78 -5.80
C VAL A 76 -6.27 13.17 -5.81
N TYR A 77 -5.41 12.26 -5.33
CA TYR A 77 -3.95 12.36 -5.44
C TYR A 77 -3.49 12.01 -6.86
N TRP A 78 -2.75 12.92 -7.49
CA TRP A 78 -2.62 13.09 -8.94
C TRP A 78 -1.80 12.03 -9.71
N ARG A 79 -1.36 10.95 -9.07
CA ARG A 79 -0.37 10.04 -9.67
C ARG A 79 -0.99 8.78 -10.30
N PHE A 80 -2.21 8.40 -9.92
CA PHE A 80 -2.88 7.22 -10.43
C PHE A 80 -4.37 7.48 -10.65
N VAL A 81 -4.71 8.01 -11.84
CA VAL A 81 -6.10 7.96 -12.32
C VAL A 81 -6.48 6.50 -12.50
N SER A 82 -7.05 5.93 -11.45
CA SER A 82 -7.48 4.54 -11.36
C SER A 82 -8.71 4.32 -12.25
N ILE A 83 -8.96 3.08 -12.67
CA ILE A 83 -10.28 2.65 -13.18
C ILE A 83 -11.39 3.08 -12.21
N GLY A 84 -11.10 3.13 -10.90
CA GLY A 84 -12.00 3.64 -9.87
C GLY A 84 -12.41 5.11 -10.03
N GLU A 85 -11.55 5.98 -10.59
CA GLU A 85 -11.91 7.39 -10.85
C GLU A 85 -12.83 7.52 -12.06
N ALA A 86 -12.58 6.73 -13.11
CA ALA A 86 -13.48 6.65 -14.25
C ALA A 86 -14.86 6.15 -13.80
N ILE A 87 -14.90 5.09 -12.98
CA ILE A 87 -16.14 4.57 -12.38
C ILE A 87 -16.80 5.62 -11.48
N GLY A 88 -16.05 6.34 -10.64
CA GLY A 88 -16.57 7.41 -9.79
C GLY A 88 -17.16 8.57 -10.60
N THR A 89 -16.51 8.93 -11.70
CA THR A 89 -16.98 9.95 -12.65
C THR A 89 -18.31 9.53 -13.30
N ILE A 90 -18.38 8.28 -13.76
CA ILE A 90 -19.59 7.71 -14.34
C ILE A 90 -20.71 7.75 -13.30
N LYS A 91 -20.49 7.21 -12.10
CA LYS A 91 -21.49 7.20 -11.02
C LYS A 91 -21.99 8.61 -10.67
N ALA A 92 -21.09 9.57 -10.46
CA ALA A 92 -21.45 10.94 -10.12
C ALA A 92 -22.31 11.61 -11.22
N THR A 93 -21.89 11.45 -12.48
CA THR A 93 -22.57 12.07 -13.63
C THR A 93 -23.92 11.40 -13.90
N THR A 94 -24.00 10.06 -13.79
CA THR A 94 -25.23 9.30 -13.96
C THR A 94 -26.25 9.63 -12.89
N ILE A 95 -25.86 9.63 -11.60
CA ILE A 95 -26.78 9.94 -10.49
C ILE A 95 -27.26 11.39 -10.57
N GLY A 96 -26.37 12.34 -10.87
CA GLY A 96 -26.74 13.74 -11.05
C GLY A 96 -27.71 13.96 -12.21
N SER A 97 -27.53 13.25 -13.32
CA SER A 97 -28.40 13.36 -14.50
C SER A 97 -29.76 12.69 -14.28
N LEU A 98 -29.81 11.60 -13.51
CA LEU A 98 -31.06 10.99 -13.07
C LEU A 98 -31.87 11.96 -12.19
N ALA A 99 -31.23 12.66 -11.26
CA ALA A 99 -31.89 13.68 -10.44
C ALA A 99 -32.48 14.81 -11.30
N LEU A 100 -31.75 15.28 -12.33
CA LEU A 100 -32.27 16.27 -13.27
C LEU A 100 -33.44 15.74 -14.12
N THR A 101 -33.38 14.47 -14.51
CA THR A 101 -34.48 13.83 -15.26
C THR A 101 -35.74 13.76 -14.41
N VAL A 102 -35.64 13.46 -13.11
CA VAL A 102 -36.81 13.49 -12.20
C VAL A 102 -37.41 14.91 -12.13
N LEU A 103 -36.59 15.95 -12.03
CA LEU A 103 -37.05 17.35 -12.05
C LEU A 103 -37.73 17.75 -13.37
N SER A 104 -37.34 17.12 -14.48
CA SER A 104 -37.95 17.38 -15.79
C SER A 104 -39.41 16.92 -15.89
N PHE A 105 -39.78 15.89 -15.13
CA PHE A 105 -41.16 15.40 -15.10
C PHE A 105 -42.05 16.24 -14.18
N THR A 106 -41.48 16.96 -13.19
CA THR A 106 -42.24 17.75 -12.22
C THR A 106 -42.41 19.21 -12.62
N LEU A 107 -41.46 19.78 -13.37
CA LEU A 107 -41.43 21.20 -13.70
C LEU A 107 -41.67 21.43 -15.21
N LYS A 108 -42.84 22.01 -15.57
CA LYS A 108 -43.24 22.23 -16.99
C LYS A 108 -42.27 23.09 -17.81
N SER A 109 -41.50 23.98 -17.18
CA SER A 109 -40.50 24.84 -17.86
C SER A 109 -39.09 24.25 -17.89
N PHE A 110 -38.92 23.02 -17.40
CA PHE A 110 -37.63 22.35 -17.34
C PHE A 110 -37.27 21.72 -18.69
N PRO A 111 -35.98 21.54 -19.02
CA PRO A 111 -35.60 20.86 -20.25
C PRO A 111 -36.21 19.46 -20.35
N PRO A 112 -36.64 19.03 -21.55
CA PRO A 112 -37.22 17.72 -21.75
C PRO A 112 -36.18 16.61 -21.51
N PRO A 113 -36.60 15.39 -21.12
CA PRO A 113 -35.69 14.27 -20.83
C PRO A 113 -34.67 13.99 -21.96
N ARG A 114 -35.07 14.14 -23.23
CA ARG A 114 -34.18 13.98 -24.39
C ARG A 114 -32.98 14.94 -24.39
N MET A 115 -33.18 16.18 -23.92
CA MET A 115 -32.13 17.19 -23.82
C MET A 115 -31.21 16.86 -22.64
N ILE A 116 -31.78 16.45 -21.51
CA ILE A 116 -30.99 16.05 -20.33
C ILE A 116 -30.12 14.83 -20.64
N PHE A 117 -30.63 13.89 -21.44
CA PHE A 117 -29.86 12.74 -21.90
C PHE A 117 -28.70 13.17 -22.83
N ALA A 118 -28.93 14.12 -23.73
CA ALA A 118 -27.87 14.69 -24.57
C ALA A 118 -26.82 15.45 -23.72
N ASP A 119 -27.24 16.26 -22.76
CA ASP A 119 -26.37 16.95 -21.80
C ASP A 119 -25.56 15.95 -20.96
N TYR A 120 -26.16 14.83 -20.54
CA TYR A 120 -25.47 13.75 -19.82
C TYR A 120 -24.32 13.16 -20.64
N LEU A 121 -24.55 12.78 -21.89
CA LEU A 121 -23.52 12.20 -22.75
C LEU A 121 -22.38 13.19 -23.05
N LEU A 122 -22.73 14.45 -23.29
CA LEU A 122 -21.77 15.53 -23.54
C LEU A 122 -20.98 15.89 -22.27
N THR A 123 -21.64 15.96 -21.11
CA THR A 123 -20.98 16.21 -19.84
C THR A 123 -20.04 15.06 -19.49
N MET A 124 -20.48 13.80 -19.63
CA MET A 124 -19.67 12.62 -19.36
C MET A 124 -18.43 12.57 -20.24
N SER A 125 -18.60 12.75 -21.55
CA SER A 125 -17.49 12.76 -22.51
C SER A 125 -16.55 13.94 -22.28
N GLY A 126 -17.08 15.15 -22.04
CA GLY A 126 -16.29 16.35 -21.79
C GLY A 126 -15.45 16.25 -20.50
N VAL A 127 -16.06 15.83 -19.40
CA VAL A 127 -15.36 15.66 -18.11
C VAL A 127 -14.27 14.58 -18.23
N MET A 128 -14.58 13.45 -18.88
CA MET A 128 -13.59 12.39 -19.12
C MET A 128 -12.45 12.90 -20.00
N THR A 129 -12.76 13.64 -21.07
CA THR A 129 -11.78 14.20 -22.01
C THR A 129 -10.86 15.19 -21.33
N VAL A 130 -11.39 16.15 -20.56
CA VAL A 130 -10.57 17.11 -19.80
C VAL A 130 -9.65 16.39 -18.82
N ARG A 131 -10.13 15.35 -18.14
CA ARG A 131 -9.32 14.53 -17.23
C ARG A 131 -8.25 13.73 -17.96
N MET A 132 -8.55 13.16 -19.13
CA MET A 132 -7.59 12.42 -19.95
C MET A 132 -6.55 13.33 -20.61
N LEU A 133 -6.95 14.44 -21.24
CA LEU A 133 -6.02 15.41 -21.83
C LEU A 133 -5.06 15.97 -20.80
N LYS A 134 -5.56 16.24 -19.59
CA LYS A 134 -4.72 16.60 -18.45
C LYS A 134 -3.77 15.48 -18.04
N ARG A 135 -4.21 14.21 -18.01
CA ARG A 135 -3.32 13.06 -17.77
C ARG A 135 -2.18 13.04 -18.78
N PHE A 136 -2.50 13.17 -20.07
CA PHE A 136 -1.49 13.25 -21.13
C PHE A 136 -0.59 14.47 -20.97
N TYR A 137 -1.15 15.65 -20.67
CA TYR A 137 -0.36 16.87 -20.47
C TYR A 137 0.60 16.75 -19.28
N LEU A 138 0.15 16.21 -18.15
CA LEU A 138 1.02 15.98 -16.99
C LEU A 138 2.03 14.86 -17.22
N HIS A 139 1.68 13.85 -18.02
CA HIS A 139 2.59 12.76 -18.35
C HIS A 139 3.69 13.22 -19.34
N ILE A 140 3.33 14.10 -20.28
CA ILE A 140 4.21 14.55 -21.37
C ILE A 140 4.99 15.83 -21.00
N PHE A 141 4.34 16.82 -20.39
CA PHE A 141 4.92 18.15 -20.14
C PHE A 141 5.34 18.39 -18.70
N ARG A 142 4.81 17.62 -17.74
CA ARG A 142 5.46 17.50 -16.45
C ARG A 142 6.59 16.49 -16.62
N ASN A 143 7.72 17.00 -17.14
CA ASN A 143 8.98 16.73 -16.46
C ASN A 143 8.70 17.06 -15.00
N GLN A 144 8.25 16.06 -14.24
CA GLN A 144 8.22 16.18 -12.80
C GLN A 144 9.65 16.56 -12.44
N ASP A 145 9.83 17.36 -11.40
CA ASP A 145 11.14 17.51 -10.77
C ASP A 145 11.56 16.13 -10.21
N PHE A 146 11.93 15.23 -11.12
CA PHE A 146 12.63 13.98 -10.88
C PHE A 146 14.08 14.29 -10.51
N SER A 147 14.52 15.55 -10.60
CA SER A 147 15.84 15.97 -10.15
C SER A 147 16.09 15.67 -8.67
N SER A 148 15.04 15.44 -7.86
CA SER A 148 15.17 15.03 -6.45
C SER A 148 14.53 13.67 -6.12
N SER A 149 14.04 12.92 -7.11
CA SER A 149 13.41 11.61 -6.87
C SER A 149 14.36 10.48 -7.24
N THR A 150 14.52 9.50 -6.36
CA THR A 150 15.42 8.37 -6.56
C THR A 150 14.79 7.36 -7.52
N ARG A 151 15.41 7.16 -8.69
CA ARG A 151 15.03 6.11 -9.64
C ARG A 151 15.44 4.76 -9.09
N VAL A 152 14.46 3.92 -8.81
CA VAL A 152 14.67 2.65 -8.13
C VAL A 152 14.42 1.48 -9.07
N LEU A 153 15.38 0.55 -9.11
CA LEU A 153 15.23 -0.75 -9.76
C LEU A 153 14.86 -1.79 -8.71
N LEU A 154 13.74 -2.48 -8.91
CA LEU A 154 13.29 -3.54 -7.99
C LEU A 154 13.88 -4.88 -8.44
N VAL A 155 14.47 -5.65 -7.53
CA VAL A 155 15.00 -6.99 -7.81
C VAL A 155 14.12 -8.03 -7.12
N GLY A 156 13.37 -8.77 -7.94
CA GLY A 156 12.33 -9.73 -7.54
C GLY A 156 10.92 -9.16 -7.68
N GLY A 157 10.05 -9.81 -8.45
CA GLY A 157 8.69 -9.36 -8.77
C GLY A 157 7.59 -9.97 -7.89
N GLY A 158 7.92 -10.49 -6.71
CA GLY A 158 6.98 -11.14 -5.80
C GLY A 158 6.12 -10.18 -4.96
N GLU A 159 5.48 -10.70 -3.92
CA GLU A 159 4.52 -9.96 -3.08
C GLU A 159 5.09 -8.68 -2.46
N LEU A 160 6.37 -8.68 -2.07
CA LEU A 160 7.04 -7.50 -1.53
C LEU A 160 7.19 -6.38 -2.58
N ALA A 161 7.38 -6.74 -3.85
CA ALA A 161 7.40 -5.76 -4.94
C ALA A 161 6.01 -5.12 -5.12
N GLU A 162 4.92 -5.87 -4.92
CA GLU A 162 3.57 -5.33 -4.87
C GLU A 162 3.42 -4.30 -3.75
N VAL A 163 3.88 -4.65 -2.54
CA VAL A 163 3.78 -3.77 -1.37
C VAL A 163 4.51 -2.46 -1.65
N VAL A 164 5.73 -2.51 -2.19
CA VAL A 164 6.50 -1.32 -2.57
C VAL A 164 5.77 -0.52 -3.63
N ALA A 165 5.33 -1.15 -4.72
CA ALA A 165 4.60 -0.49 -5.81
C ALA A 165 3.35 0.24 -5.29
N ARG A 166 2.58 -0.41 -4.42
CA ARG A 166 1.38 0.16 -3.78
C ARG A 166 1.73 1.33 -2.86
N LYS A 167 2.80 1.25 -2.08
CA LYS A 167 3.25 2.33 -1.17
C LYS A 167 3.79 3.54 -1.93
N ILE A 168 4.49 3.32 -3.03
CA ILE A 168 4.87 4.39 -3.96
C ILE A 168 3.60 5.02 -4.56
N ALA A 169 2.64 4.18 -4.98
CA ALA A 169 1.41 4.66 -5.59
C ALA A 169 0.55 5.50 -4.64
N ASN A 170 0.47 5.09 -3.38
CA ASN A 170 -0.27 5.77 -2.31
C ASN A 170 0.49 6.97 -1.71
N GLY A 171 1.68 7.29 -2.21
CA GLY A 171 2.46 8.46 -1.78
C GLY A 171 3.23 8.31 -0.47
N VAL A 172 3.27 7.11 0.12
CA VAL A 172 4.09 6.82 1.32
C VAL A 172 5.58 6.82 0.97
N LEU A 173 5.93 6.27 -0.19
CA LEU A 173 7.29 6.25 -0.74
C LEU A 173 7.40 7.19 -1.96
N ASN A 174 6.89 8.42 -1.81
CA ASN A 174 6.78 9.39 -2.90
C ASN A 174 8.12 9.83 -3.53
N HIS A 175 9.23 9.70 -2.80
CA HIS A 175 10.59 9.99 -3.26
C HIS A 175 11.15 8.91 -4.20
N TYR A 176 10.56 7.71 -4.23
CA TYR A 176 10.94 6.66 -5.17
C TYR A 176 10.14 6.71 -6.47
N VAL A 177 10.82 6.29 -7.53
CA VAL A 177 10.27 6.17 -8.88
C VAL A 177 10.72 4.83 -9.43
N PRO A 178 9.83 3.83 -9.52
CA PRO A 178 10.22 2.52 -10.01
C PRO A 178 10.48 2.61 -11.50
N VAL A 179 11.72 2.32 -11.93
CA VAL A 179 12.09 2.28 -13.35
C VAL A 179 11.73 0.95 -14.00
N GLY A 180 11.70 -0.12 -13.21
CA GLY A 180 11.47 -1.47 -13.68
C GLY A 180 11.73 -2.53 -12.62
N ILE A 181 11.42 -3.77 -12.99
CA ILE A 181 11.67 -4.97 -12.19
C ILE A 181 12.70 -5.85 -12.92
N ILE A 182 13.66 -6.38 -12.16
CA ILE A 182 14.49 -7.51 -12.54
C ILE A 182 13.86 -8.76 -11.96
N GLU A 183 13.66 -9.76 -12.80
CA GLU A 183 13.08 -11.05 -12.43
C GLU A 183 13.82 -12.16 -13.16
N ASP A 184 14.15 -13.23 -12.44
CA ASP A 184 15.00 -14.30 -12.96
C ASP A 184 14.27 -15.24 -13.89
N ASP A 185 12.97 -15.38 -13.70
CA ASP A 185 12.10 -16.10 -14.62
C ASP A 185 12.04 -15.37 -15.98
N PRO A 186 12.68 -15.92 -17.03
CA PRO A 186 12.76 -15.26 -18.33
C PRO A 186 11.39 -15.08 -18.99
N SER A 187 10.41 -15.91 -18.62
CA SER A 187 9.05 -15.85 -19.17
C SER A 187 8.31 -14.56 -18.78
N LYS A 188 8.71 -13.95 -17.65
CA LYS A 188 8.11 -12.69 -17.16
C LYS A 188 8.71 -11.46 -17.83
N ARG A 189 9.75 -11.59 -18.66
CA ARG A 189 10.38 -10.44 -19.32
C ARG A 189 9.41 -9.73 -20.26
N GLY A 190 9.39 -8.40 -20.19
CA GLY A 190 8.52 -7.56 -21.01
C GLY A 190 7.06 -7.51 -20.54
N THR A 191 6.68 -8.33 -19.56
CA THR A 191 5.39 -8.24 -18.88
C THR A 191 5.38 -7.07 -17.87
N TYR A 192 4.22 -6.86 -17.25
CA TYR A 192 4.05 -5.87 -16.18
C TYR A 192 3.64 -6.57 -14.90
N LEU A 193 4.34 -6.29 -13.81
CA LEU A 193 4.00 -6.72 -12.46
C LEU A 193 3.66 -5.47 -11.64
N HIS A 194 2.47 -5.44 -11.06
CA HIS A 194 1.98 -4.31 -10.26
C HIS A 194 2.04 -2.94 -11.00
N GLY A 195 1.89 -2.97 -12.32
CA GLY A 195 1.96 -1.78 -13.19
C GLY A 195 3.39 -1.32 -13.52
N ILE A 196 4.42 -2.05 -13.10
CA ILE A 196 5.83 -1.79 -13.38
C ILE A 196 6.33 -2.82 -14.38
N ARG A 197 7.09 -2.39 -15.40
CA ARG A 197 7.58 -3.28 -16.45
C ARG A 197 8.73 -4.16 -15.95
N VAL A 198 8.71 -5.43 -16.31
CA VAL A 198 9.86 -6.33 -16.13
C VAL A 198 10.86 -6.10 -17.27
N LEU A 199 12.04 -5.57 -16.93
CA LEU A 199 13.05 -5.14 -17.90
C LEU A 199 13.96 -6.28 -18.35
N GLY A 200 14.12 -7.30 -17.52
CA GLY A 200 14.90 -8.50 -17.83
C GLY A 200 15.35 -9.25 -16.59
N THR A 201 16.30 -10.16 -16.80
CA THR A 201 16.98 -10.96 -15.78
C THR A 201 18.20 -10.22 -15.21
N ARG A 202 18.79 -10.77 -14.13
CA ARG A 202 20.00 -10.21 -13.51
C ARG A 202 21.17 -10.07 -14.48
N GLU A 203 21.27 -10.93 -15.48
CA GLU A 203 22.30 -10.89 -16.54
C GLU A 203 22.32 -9.61 -17.37
N ARG A 204 21.20 -8.87 -17.40
CA ARG A 204 21.07 -7.61 -18.14
C ARG A 204 21.11 -6.39 -17.22
N MET A 205 21.34 -6.60 -15.93
CA MET A 205 21.23 -5.57 -14.91
C MET A 205 22.18 -4.40 -15.17
N GLU A 206 23.43 -4.67 -15.55
CA GLU A 206 24.45 -3.65 -15.83
C GLU A 206 24.02 -2.71 -16.97
N ARG A 207 23.42 -3.30 -18.02
CA ARG A 207 22.88 -2.54 -19.15
C ARG A 207 21.66 -1.74 -18.72
N ILE A 208 20.74 -2.36 -17.98
CA ILE A 208 19.51 -1.73 -17.50
C ILE A 208 19.81 -0.55 -16.57
N ILE A 209 20.78 -0.70 -15.66
CA ILE A 209 21.20 0.38 -14.76
C ILE A 209 21.68 1.60 -15.55
N LYS A 210 22.46 1.40 -16.62
CA LYS A 210 22.95 2.50 -17.47
C LYS A 210 21.84 3.09 -18.33
N GLU A 211 21.06 2.25 -18.99
CA GLU A 211 20.01 2.66 -19.95
C GLU A 211 18.87 3.44 -19.28
N TYR A 212 18.50 3.04 -18.07
CA TYR A 212 17.44 3.68 -17.29
C TYR A 212 17.98 4.62 -16.20
N GLU A 213 19.30 4.82 -16.18
CA GLU A 213 20.01 5.68 -15.23
C GLU A 213 19.57 5.43 -13.77
N VAL A 214 19.69 4.20 -13.30
CA VAL A 214 19.20 3.82 -11.96
C VAL A 214 20.01 4.49 -10.85
N ASP A 215 19.34 5.05 -9.84
CA ASP A 215 19.97 5.75 -8.70
C ASP A 215 20.09 4.89 -7.44
N GLU A 216 19.23 3.86 -7.30
CA GLU A 216 19.19 2.91 -6.18
C GLU A 216 18.58 1.56 -6.59
N ILE A 217 19.05 0.46 -6.01
CA ILE A 217 18.42 -0.87 -6.13
C ILE A 217 17.68 -1.19 -4.84
N LEU A 218 16.46 -1.72 -4.97
CA LEU A 218 15.68 -2.29 -3.88
C LEU A 218 15.55 -3.81 -4.11
N ILE A 219 16.15 -4.60 -3.23
CA ILE A 219 15.96 -6.06 -3.22
C ILE A 219 14.61 -6.33 -2.55
N THR A 220 13.64 -6.72 -3.37
CA THR A 220 12.26 -7.02 -2.98
C THR A 220 12.03 -8.51 -2.79
N ASN A 221 13.04 -9.36 -2.95
CA ASN A 221 12.96 -10.75 -2.51
C ASN A 221 14.15 -11.06 -1.59
N PRO A 222 14.00 -10.95 -0.25
CA PRO A 222 15.09 -11.21 0.69
C PRO A 222 15.38 -12.71 0.89
N ASN A 223 14.52 -13.60 0.37
CA ASN A 223 14.63 -15.05 0.54
C ASN A 223 15.40 -15.74 -0.62
N VAL A 224 15.98 -14.98 -1.55
CA VAL A 224 16.68 -15.51 -2.75
C VAL A 224 18.02 -16.18 -2.47
N GLY A 225 18.40 -16.33 -1.20
CA GLY A 225 19.71 -16.83 -0.78
C GLY A 225 20.83 -15.80 -0.91
N PRO A 226 21.93 -15.97 -0.15
CA PRO A 226 23.04 -15.03 -0.10
C PRO A 226 23.76 -14.85 -1.44
N GLU A 227 23.83 -15.92 -2.26
CA GLU A 227 24.50 -15.90 -3.57
C GLU A 227 23.84 -14.90 -4.54
N VAL A 228 22.51 -14.86 -4.54
CA VAL A 228 21.76 -13.92 -5.39
C VAL A 228 21.95 -12.49 -4.91
N ILE A 229 21.94 -12.25 -3.59
CA ILE A 229 22.20 -10.93 -3.03
C ILE A 229 23.62 -10.47 -3.40
N HIS A 230 24.61 -11.36 -3.32
CA HIS A 230 25.99 -11.09 -3.72
C HIS A 230 26.10 -10.73 -5.21
N ASP A 231 25.51 -11.53 -6.09
CA ASP A 231 25.48 -11.29 -7.54
C ASP A 231 24.85 -9.93 -7.87
N VAL A 232 23.73 -9.56 -7.24
CA VAL A 232 23.10 -8.24 -7.41
C VAL A 232 24.04 -7.11 -7.00
N ILE A 233 24.74 -7.25 -5.88
CA ILE A 233 25.70 -6.24 -5.39
C ILE A 233 26.87 -6.07 -6.35
N GLU A 234 27.47 -7.17 -6.80
CA GLU A 234 28.61 -7.14 -7.71
C GLU A 234 28.25 -6.48 -9.03
N ARG A 235 27.12 -6.88 -9.63
CA ARG A 235 26.63 -6.29 -10.89
C ARG A 235 26.36 -4.80 -10.75
N ALA A 236 25.68 -4.39 -9.69
CA ALA A 236 25.41 -2.99 -9.42
C ALA A 236 26.71 -2.16 -9.25
N ARG A 237 27.65 -2.68 -8.45
CA ARG A 237 28.94 -2.01 -8.20
C ARG A 237 29.83 -1.96 -9.44
N SER A 238 29.77 -2.96 -10.31
CA SER A 238 30.55 -3.00 -11.57
C SER A 238 30.24 -1.83 -12.50
N VAL A 239 29.05 -1.24 -12.37
CA VAL A 239 28.60 -0.06 -13.12
C VAL A 239 28.55 1.21 -12.29
N GLY A 240 29.14 1.20 -11.09
CA GLY A 240 29.28 2.36 -10.21
C GLY A 240 28.08 2.65 -9.32
N LEU A 241 27.04 1.79 -9.32
CA LEU A 241 25.87 1.97 -8.46
C LEU A 241 26.14 1.43 -7.05
N LYS A 242 26.19 2.35 -6.07
CA LYS A 242 26.53 2.01 -4.67
C LYS A 242 25.33 1.90 -3.74
N ARG A 243 24.21 2.54 -4.07
CA ARG A 243 23.00 2.55 -3.24
C ARG A 243 22.19 1.30 -3.50
N ILE A 244 22.24 0.36 -2.56
CA ILE A 244 21.53 -0.91 -2.64
C ILE A 244 20.90 -1.16 -1.27
N LYS A 245 19.59 -1.34 -1.25
CA LYS A 245 18.80 -1.60 -0.04
C LYS A 245 18.00 -2.89 -0.18
N ILE A 246 17.60 -3.44 0.95
CA ILE A 246 16.84 -4.68 1.03
C ILE A 246 15.60 -4.49 1.90
N LEU A 247 14.50 -5.14 1.50
CA LEU A 247 13.29 -5.21 2.32
C LEU A 247 13.43 -6.31 3.39
N PRO A 248 12.80 -6.15 4.56
CA PRO A 248 12.68 -7.25 5.50
C PRO A 248 11.80 -8.36 4.90
N GLY A 249 11.99 -9.60 5.38
CA GLY A 249 11.16 -10.74 4.99
C GLY A 249 9.67 -10.49 5.26
N LEU A 250 8.81 -11.14 4.46
CA LEU A 250 7.36 -10.92 4.48
C LEU A 250 6.71 -11.12 5.86
N ARG A 251 7.25 -12.00 6.71
CA ARG A 251 6.78 -12.22 8.10
C ARG A 251 6.88 -10.97 8.98
N TYR A 252 7.79 -10.04 8.67
CA TYR A 252 7.89 -8.74 9.36
C TYR A 252 6.81 -7.74 8.89
N ILE A 253 6.13 -8.01 7.79
CA ILE A 253 5.02 -7.19 7.24
C ILE A 253 3.66 -7.78 7.65
N THR A 254 3.61 -8.49 8.77
CA THR A 254 2.41 -9.13 9.34
C THR A 254 1.30 -8.14 9.70
N SER A 255 1.57 -6.83 9.72
CA SER A 255 0.59 -5.78 10.03
C SER A 255 0.07 -5.00 8.80
N GLY A 256 0.48 -5.36 7.58
CA GLY A 256 0.14 -4.60 6.36
C GLY A 256 0.79 -3.20 6.29
N LYS A 257 1.69 -2.90 7.22
CA LYS A 257 2.45 -1.65 7.29
C LYS A 257 3.91 -1.93 7.00
N LEU A 258 4.30 -1.96 5.72
CA LEU A 258 5.69 -1.63 5.40
C LEU A 258 5.94 -0.20 5.89
N ILE A 259 6.84 -0.04 6.85
CA ILE A 259 7.25 1.26 7.38
C ILE A 259 8.47 1.71 6.56
N PRO A 260 8.56 2.97 6.08
CA PRO A 260 9.73 3.43 5.33
C PRO A 260 11.07 3.20 6.05
N SER A 261 11.08 3.15 7.39
CA SER A 261 12.26 2.86 8.22
C SER A 261 12.76 1.42 8.13
N GLU A 262 11.96 0.50 7.57
CA GLU A 262 12.35 -0.91 7.43
C GLU A 262 13.14 -1.18 6.15
N ILE A 263 13.08 -0.26 5.17
CA ILE A 263 13.96 -0.30 4.01
C ILE A 263 15.35 0.09 4.49
N ARG A 264 16.28 -0.87 4.50
CA ARG A 264 17.61 -0.71 5.09
C ARG A 264 18.72 -1.05 4.12
N ASP A 265 19.92 -0.53 4.41
CA ASP A 265 21.13 -0.96 3.72
C ASP A 265 21.40 -2.45 3.99
N ILE A 266 22.16 -3.05 3.06
CA ILE A 266 22.61 -4.44 3.17
C ILE A 266 23.58 -4.55 4.33
N ARG A 267 23.35 -5.55 5.19
CA ARG A 267 24.22 -5.84 6.33
C ARG A 267 25.02 -7.12 6.07
N VAL A 268 26.03 -7.37 6.90
CA VAL A 268 26.89 -8.56 6.78
C VAL A 268 26.07 -9.85 6.92
N GLU A 269 25.02 -9.83 7.73
CA GLU A 269 24.17 -11.01 7.96
C GLU A 269 23.39 -11.43 6.70
N ASP A 270 23.03 -10.49 5.83
CA ASP A 270 22.35 -10.78 4.55
C ASP A 270 23.27 -11.54 3.58
N LEU A 271 24.58 -11.35 3.71
CA LEU A 271 25.61 -12.02 2.91
C LEU A 271 26.02 -13.37 3.50
N LEU A 272 25.86 -13.54 4.82
CA LEU A 272 26.16 -14.78 5.52
C LEU A 272 25.06 -15.83 5.36
N GLY A 273 23.89 -15.44 4.84
CA GLY A 273 22.85 -16.38 4.42
C GLY A 273 22.41 -17.34 5.52
N ARG A 274 22.17 -16.83 6.73
CA ARG A 274 21.42 -17.64 7.69
C ARG A 274 20.02 -17.83 7.14
N GLU A 275 19.76 -18.99 6.55
CA GLU A 275 18.40 -19.45 6.36
C GLU A 275 17.71 -19.35 7.73
N PRO A 276 16.65 -18.55 7.87
CA PRO A 276 15.79 -18.69 9.02
C PRO A 276 15.35 -20.15 9.01
N ALA A 277 15.72 -20.93 10.03
CA ALA A 277 15.34 -22.33 10.10
C ALA A 277 13.83 -22.44 9.81
N GLU A 278 13.46 -23.22 8.79
CA GLU A 278 12.05 -23.50 8.54
C GLU A 278 11.49 -24.21 9.76
N VAL A 279 10.78 -23.46 10.59
CA VAL A 279 10.16 -23.98 11.79
C VAL A 279 8.94 -24.79 11.35
N ASP A 280 9.08 -26.12 11.29
CA ASP A 280 7.97 -27.04 11.05
C ASP A 280 6.98 -26.97 12.22
N MET A 281 5.93 -26.17 12.04
CA MET A 281 4.90 -25.95 13.04
C MET A 281 4.15 -27.25 13.39
N ALA A 282 4.04 -28.20 12.45
CA ALA A 282 3.41 -29.49 12.71
C ALA A 282 4.29 -30.38 13.60
N LEU A 283 5.62 -30.29 13.44
CA LEU A 283 6.58 -30.96 14.30
C LEU A 283 6.55 -30.37 15.73
N ILE A 284 6.46 -29.05 15.86
CA ILE A 284 6.31 -28.39 17.17
C ILE A 284 5.00 -28.78 17.84
N GLU A 285 3.88 -28.76 17.13
CA GLU A 285 2.59 -29.17 17.69
C GLU A 285 2.67 -30.61 18.21
N ARG A 286 3.20 -31.54 17.41
CA ARG A 286 3.41 -32.94 17.85
C ARG A 286 4.34 -33.07 19.05
N PHE A 287 5.31 -32.17 19.17
CA PHE A 287 6.26 -32.17 20.27
C PHE A 287 5.64 -31.69 21.59
N VAL A 288 4.70 -30.74 21.53
CA VAL A 288 4.13 -30.03 22.69
C VAL A 288 2.76 -30.56 23.13
N LYS A 289 1.91 -30.94 22.18
CA LYS A 289 0.51 -31.27 22.42
C LYS A 289 0.34 -32.40 23.43
N GLY A 290 -0.51 -32.15 24.43
CA GLY A 290 -0.83 -33.12 25.49
C GLY A 290 0.32 -33.45 26.46
N LYS A 291 1.44 -32.73 26.39
CA LYS A 291 2.58 -32.92 27.30
C LYS A 291 2.65 -31.85 28.40
N SER A 292 3.31 -32.18 29.49
CA SER A 292 3.58 -31.30 30.62
C SER A 292 4.88 -30.54 30.33
N ILE A 293 4.80 -29.24 30.13
CA ILE A 293 5.94 -28.42 29.70
C ILE A 293 6.35 -27.48 30.83
N MET A 294 7.64 -27.43 31.15
CA MET A 294 8.19 -26.45 32.10
C MET A 294 9.08 -25.45 31.38
N VAL A 295 8.94 -24.17 31.70
CA VAL A 295 9.81 -23.08 31.22
C VAL A 295 10.46 -22.42 32.43
N THR A 296 11.79 -22.44 32.52
CA THR A 296 12.53 -21.67 33.54
C THR A 296 12.88 -20.30 33.01
N GLY A 297 12.92 -19.27 33.86
CA GLY A 297 13.10 -17.89 33.42
C GLY A 297 11.87 -17.42 32.63
N SER A 298 10.69 -17.94 33.01
CA SER A 298 9.47 -17.86 32.21
C SER A 298 9.00 -16.42 31.96
N ALA A 299 9.36 -15.46 32.81
CA ALA A 299 8.96 -14.06 32.63
C ALA A 299 10.08 -13.19 32.03
N GLY A 300 11.23 -13.78 31.68
CA GLY A 300 12.27 -13.11 30.89
C GLY A 300 11.84 -12.83 29.45
N SER A 301 12.63 -12.05 28.72
CA SER A 301 12.35 -11.69 27.32
C SER A 301 12.20 -12.90 26.39
N ILE A 302 12.99 -13.96 26.61
CA ILE A 302 12.92 -15.21 25.84
C ILE A 302 11.84 -16.13 26.41
N GLY A 303 11.81 -16.29 27.74
CA GLY A 303 10.87 -17.21 28.40
C GLY A 303 9.41 -16.83 28.18
N SER A 304 9.08 -15.53 28.20
CA SER A 304 7.70 -15.06 28.04
C SER A 304 7.18 -15.31 26.62
N GLU A 305 8.02 -15.09 25.61
CA GLU A 305 7.72 -15.40 24.21
C GLU A 305 7.59 -16.93 23.99
N LEU A 306 8.46 -17.74 24.62
CA LEU A 306 8.31 -19.19 24.58
C LEU A 306 6.98 -19.64 25.20
N CYS A 307 6.58 -19.07 26.34
CA CYS A 307 5.32 -19.41 26.99
C CYS A 307 4.10 -19.05 26.10
N GLU A 308 4.13 -17.91 25.44
CA GLU A 308 3.10 -17.44 24.51
C GLU A 308 3.01 -18.29 23.22
N GLN A 309 4.14 -18.82 22.73
CA GLN A 309 4.13 -19.71 21.58
C GLN A 309 3.66 -21.12 21.96
N LEU A 310 4.15 -21.65 23.08
CA LEU A 310 3.80 -23.00 23.56
C LEU A 310 2.32 -23.10 23.97
N SER A 311 1.71 -22.03 24.45
CA SER A 311 0.29 -22.00 24.83
C SER A 311 -0.68 -22.24 23.66
N GLN A 312 -0.22 -22.08 22.42
CA GLN A 312 -1.03 -22.25 21.21
C GLN A 312 -1.17 -23.71 20.77
N PHE A 313 -0.37 -24.63 21.32
CA PHE A 313 -0.26 -26.03 20.87
C PHE A 313 -0.90 -27.05 21.83
N ASP A 314 -1.87 -26.62 22.64
CA ASP A 314 -2.62 -27.46 23.59
C ASP A 314 -1.74 -28.39 24.46
N PRO A 315 -0.76 -27.86 25.22
CA PRO A 315 -0.05 -28.66 26.20
C PRO A 315 -1.00 -29.09 27.32
N LYS A 316 -0.68 -30.21 27.98
CA LYS A 316 -1.47 -30.71 29.13
C LYS A 316 -1.39 -29.76 30.33
N VAL A 317 -0.21 -29.20 30.56
CA VAL A 317 0.03 -28.16 31.57
C VAL A 317 1.28 -27.39 31.17
N LEU A 318 1.24 -26.07 31.35
CA LEU A 318 2.39 -25.19 31.18
C LEU A 318 2.83 -24.67 32.55
N ILE A 319 4.03 -25.07 32.97
CA ILE A 319 4.64 -24.77 34.28
C ILE A 319 5.62 -23.61 34.08
N LEU A 320 5.31 -22.48 34.69
CA LEU A 320 6.06 -21.23 34.62
C LEU A 320 6.95 -21.13 35.86
N LEU A 321 8.27 -21.22 35.70
CA LEU A 321 9.23 -21.07 36.79
C LEU A 321 10.04 -19.79 36.62
N GLU A 322 10.02 -18.93 37.63
CA GLU A 322 10.67 -17.61 37.60
C GLU A 322 11.07 -17.17 39.01
N GLN A 323 12.14 -16.40 39.13
CA GLN A 323 12.58 -15.85 40.41
C GLN A 323 11.79 -14.58 40.78
N ASP A 324 11.45 -13.74 39.80
CA ASP A 324 10.63 -12.54 39.99
C ASP A 324 9.13 -12.88 40.05
N GLU A 325 8.54 -12.74 41.23
CA GLU A 325 7.12 -13.01 41.47
C GLU A 325 6.19 -12.03 40.74
N THR A 326 6.60 -10.78 40.55
CA THR A 326 5.76 -9.74 39.92
C THR A 326 5.59 -10.03 38.44
N GLU A 327 6.71 -10.30 37.75
CA GLU A 327 6.71 -10.60 36.33
C GLU A 327 6.04 -11.96 36.04
N LEU A 328 6.26 -12.95 36.92
CA LEU A 328 5.56 -14.24 36.84
C LEU A 328 4.05 -14.10 36.97
N TYR A 329 3.59 -13.26 37.90
CA TYR A 329 2.16 -12.99 38.08
C TYR A 329 1.56 -12.33 36.83
N ALA A 330 2.22 -11.29 36.30
CA ALA A 330 1.79 -10.58 35.10
C ALA A 330 1.70 -11.50 33.88
N LEU A 331 2.71 -12.36 33.68
CA LEU A 331 2.73 -13.35 32.61
C LEU A 331 1.58 -14.35 32.75
N ARG A 332 1.38 -14.93 33.94
CA ARG A 332 0.32 -15.90 34.19
C ARG A 332 -1.07 -15.31 33.89
N GLU A 333 -1.30 -14.07 34.30
CA GLU A 333 -2.58 -13.39 34.08
C GLU A 333 -2.83 -13.14 32.58
N ASN A 334 -1.80 -12.71 31.84
CA ASN A 334 -1.87 -12.50 30.40
C ASN A 334 -2.19 -13.81 29.65
N LEU A 335 -1.46 -14.89 29.96
CA LEU A 335 -1.68 -16.20 29.35
C LEU A 335 -3.06 -16.77 29.71
N SER A 336 -3.51 -16.62 30.96
CA SER A 336 -4.82 -17.08 31.40
C SER A 336 -5.97 -16.33 30.72
N ALA A 337 -5.79 -15.04 30.43
CA ALA A 337 -6.79 -14.24 29.71
C ALA A 337 -6.91 -14.66 28.23
N LYS A 338 -5.79 -15.01 27.58
CA LYS A 338 -5.75 -15.46 26.19
C LYS A 338 -6.13 -16.92 26.00
N HIS A 339 -5.79 -17.77 26.97
CA HIS A 339 -6.01 -19.21 26.91
C HIS A 339 -6.74 -19.72 28.17
N PRO A 340 -8.07 -19.47 28.29
CA PRO A 340 -8.82 -19.78 29.51
C PRO A 340 -8.88 -21.26 29.89
N ASN A 341 -8.70 -22.15 28.91
CA ASN A 341 -8.74 -23.60 29.09
C ASN A 341 -7.35 -24.22 29.32
N LEU A 342 -6.28 -23.42 29.25
CA LEU A 342 -4.92 -23.90 29.45
C LEU A 342 -4.63 -24.05 30.94
N ALA A 343 -4.20 -25.23 31.35
CA ALA A 343 -3.71 -25.45 32.71
C ALA A 343 -2.35 -24.75 32.88
N LEU A 344 -2.32 -23.70 33.70
CA LEU A 344 -1.13 -22.91 34.01
C LEU A 344 -0.73 -23.13 35.47
N GLN A 345 0.56 -23.40 35.70
CA GLN A 345 1.13 -23.49 37.05
C GLN A 345 2.29 -22.53 37.20
N ALA A 346 2.12 -21.46 37.98
CA ALA A 346 3.21 -20.55 38.33
C ALA A 346 3.96 -21.05 39.57
N ILE A 347 5.28 -21.00 39.53
CA ILE A 347 6.19 -21.40 40.61
C ILE A 347 7.28 -20.34 40.74
N VAL A 348 7.24 -19.58 41.83
CA VAL A 348 8.34 -18.68 42.18
C VAL A 348 9.51 -19.54 42.66
N GLY A 349 10.68 -19.46 42.03
CA GLY A 349 11.85 -20.26 42.40
C GLY A 349 13.12 -19.88 41.66
N ASP A 350 14.26 -20.04 42.36
CA ASP A 350 15.59 -19.92 41.78
C ASP A 350 16.04 -21.29 41.28
N ILE A 351 16.47 -21.38 40.02
CA ILE A 351 16.99 -22.61 39.41
C ILE A 351 18.23 -23.16 40.14
N ARG A 352 18.94 -22.32 40.89
CA ARG A 352 20.12 -22.69 41.68
C ARG A 352 19.75 -23.39 42.98
N ASP A 353 18.48 -23.37 43.37
CA ASP A 353 17.96 -24.10 44.54
C ASP A 353 17.67 -25.56 44.16
N GLU A 354 18.63 -26.43 44.42
CA GLU A 354 18.56 -27.84 44.05
C GLU A 354 17.41 -28.58 44.78
N GLU A 355 17.12 -28.26 46.04
CA GLU A 355 16.04 -28.89 46.80
C GLU A 355 14.68 -28.53 46.21
N LYS A 356 14.48 -27.24 45.90
CA LYS A 356 13.26 -26.75 45.28
C LYS A 356 13.07 -27.30 43.88
N MET A 357 14.13 -27.35 43.07
CA MET A 357 14.07 -27.94 41.74
C MET A 357 13.73 -29.44 41.79
N ARG A 358 14.33 -30.20 42.73
CA ARG A 358 13.96 -31.61 42.96
C ARG A 358 12.49 -31.75 43.34
N TYR A 359 11.97 -30.89 44.21
CA TYR A 359 10.56 -30.88 44.59
C TYR A 359 9.65 -30.62 43.38
N VAL A 360 9.94 -29.57 42.59
CA VAL A 360 9.16 -29.19 41.40
C VAL A 360 9.15 -30.31 40.37
N MET A 361 10.33 -30.86 40.05
CA MET A 361 10.47 -31.98 39.11
C MET A 361 9.69 -33.22 39.56
N LYS A 362 9.72 -33.54 40.86
CA LYS A 362 8.99 -34.69 41.41
C LYS A 362 7.48 -34.46 41.45
N ARG A 363 7.04 -33.24 41.78
CA ARG A 363 5.62 -32.88 41.95
C ARG A 363 4.88 -32.77 40.62
N TRP A 364 5.53 -32.18 39.62
CA TRP A 364 4.91 -31.82 38.34
C TRP A 364 5.34 -32.70 37.17
N ARG A 365 6.49 -33.38 37.27
CA ARG A 365 7.01 -34.36 36.29
C ARG A 365 6.90 -33.84 34.86
N PRO A 366 7.56 -32.70 34.53
CA PRO A 366 7.52 -32.17 33.18
C PRO A 366 8.11 -33.17 32.18
N ASP A 367 7.43 -33.38 31.07
CA ASP A 367 7.90 -34.19 29.95
C ASP A 367 9.03 -33.48 29.19
N ILE A 368 8.97 -32.14 29.13
CA ILE A 368 9.94 -31.28 28.45
C ILE A 368 10.21 -30.06 29.35
N THR A 369 11.49 -29.69 29.45
CA THR A 369 11.92 -28.46 30.11
C THR A 369 12.64 -27.56 29.12
N PHE A 370 12.15 -26.33 28.94
CA PHE A 370 12.85 -25.26 28.24
C PHE A 370 13.57 -24.39 29.26
N HIS A 371 14.88 -24.23 29.07
CA HIS A 371 15.72 -23.45 29.97
C HIS A 371 15.99 -22.06 29.38
N ALA A 372 15.39 -21.03 29.96
CA ALA A 372 15.59 -19.63 29.58
C ALA A 372 15.93 -18.73 30.79
N ALA A 373 16.36 -19.35 31.90
CA ALA A 373 16.75 -18.69 33.15
C ALA A 373 18.25 -18.35 33.18
#